data_AF-A0A8X6TGA8-F1
#
_entry.id   AF-A0A8X6TGA8-F1
#
_cell.length_a   1.000
_cell.length_b   1.000
_cell.length_c   1.000
_cell.angle_alpha   90.00
_cell.angle_beta   90.00
_cell.angle_gamma   90.00
#
_symmetry.space_group_name_H-M   'P 1'
#
loop_
_entity.id
_entity.type
_entity.pdbx_description
1 polymer ?
#
loop_
_entity_poly.entity_id
_entity_poly.type
_entity_poly.pdbx_seq_one_letter_code
_entity_poly.pdbx_strand_id
1 'polypeptide(L)'
;MLNSKWWEGPIWLKENPESWPVSEVSSQPSEVDNEMRKCKIVNMNLTEDTHPWYAERASDYDKMIRVFAWVLRFINNCKLVNVKCKNNELSQSEFEISEKKLICLVQSQYLSNAKFLNSVVTFVDDEGILRVKTKKK
;
A
#
# COMPACT_ATOMS: atom_id res chain seq x y z
N MET A 1 15.04 42.13 -24.28
CA MET A 1 14.01 41.08 -24.22
C MET A 1 14.72 39.74 -24.30
N LEU A 2 14.41 38.79 -23.42
CA LEU A 2 15.04 37.45 -23.45
C LEU A 2 14.66 36.76 -24.77
N ASN A 3 15.65 36.44 -25.61
CA ASN A 3 15.45 35.82 -26.93
C ASN A 3 15.37 34.28 -26.88
N SER A 4 15.10 33.66 -25.73
CA SER A 4 15.06 32.20 -25.58
C SER A 4 13.75 31.72 -24.95
N LYS A 5 13.26 30.57 -25.45
CA LYS A 5 12.12 29.86 -24.85
C LYS A 5 12.55 29.23 -23.52
N TRP A 6 11.65 29.17 -22.54
CA TRP A 6 11.96 28.68 -21.19
C TRP A 6 12.47 27.22 -21.15
N TRP A 7 12.11 26.41 -22.14
CA TRP A 7 12.56 25.02 -22.27
C TRP A 7 13.90 24.85 -23.01
N GLU A 8 14.41 25.90 -23.65
CA GLU A 8 15.70 25.84 -24.38
C GLU A 8 16.90 26.04 -23.45
N GLY A 9 16.63 26.42 -22.20
CA GLY A 9 17.65 26.74 -21.21
C GLY A 9 18.40 28.05 -21.52
N PRO A 10 19.27 28.47 -20.60
CA PRO A 10 20.16 29.61 -20.82
C PRO A 10 21.21 29.30 -21.88
N ILE A 11 21.69 30.33 -22.58
CA ILE A 11 22.62 30.20 -23.72
C ILE A 11 23.88 29.43 -23.33
N TRP A 12 24.44 29.72 -22.14
CA TRP A 12 25.64 29.06 -21.64
C TRP A 12 25.50 27.54 -21.48
N LEU A 13 24.28 27.00 -21.35
CA LEU A 13 24.06 25.55 -21.25
C LEU A 13 24.38 24.82 -22.57
N LYS A 14 24.31 25.55 -23.70
CA LYS A 14 24.64 25.04 -25.03
C LYS A 14 26.12 25.20 -25.38
N GLU A 15 26.85 26.00 -24.61
CA GLU A 15 28.29 26.25 -24.79
C GLU A 15 29.14 25.17 -24.10
N ASN A 16 30.45 25.19 -24.35
CA ASN A 16 31.42 24.28 -23.72
C ASN A 16 31.26 24.31 -22.17
N PRO A 17 31.30 23.16 -21.48
CA PRO A 17 31.32 23.07 -20.02
C PRO A 17 32.29 24.01 -19.30
N GLU A 18 33.41 24.37 -19.92
CA GLU A 18 34.37 25.34 -19.37
C GLU A 18 33.83 26.78 -19.33
N SER A 19 32.85 27.09 -20.19
CA SER A 19 32.15 28.38 -20.24
C SER A 19 30.90 28.42 -19.35
N TRP A 20 30.62 27.34 -18.63
CA TRP A 20 29.50 27.32 -17.70
C TRP A 20 29.81 28.22 -16.50
N PRO A 21 28.81 28.93 -15.95
CA PRO A 21 29.01 29.70 -14.75
C PRO A 21 29.39 28.75 -13.61
N VAL A 22 30.64 28.84 -13.16
CA VAL A 22 31.09 28.14 -11.96
C VAL A 22 30.61 28.96 -10.77
N SER A 23 29.49 28.55 -10.17
CA SER A 23 29.07 29.11 -8.89
C SER A 23 29.98 28.56 -7.80
N GLU A 24 30.69 29.43 -7.08
CA GLU A 24 31.21 29.06 -5.76
C GLU A 24 30.00 28.72 -4.89
N VAL A 25 29.86 27.45 -4.53
CA VAL A 25 28.79 26.98 -3.66
C VAL A 25 29.12 27.45 -2.24
N SER A 26 28.85 28.71 -1.93
CA SER A 26 28.91 29.25 -0.57
C SER A 26 27.54 29.07 0.10
N SER A 27 27.07 27.84 0.23
CA SER A 27 25.82 27.59 0.95
C SER A 27 26.04 27.83 2.44
N GLN A 28 25.51 28.93 2.98
CA GLN A 28 25.44 29.11 4.42
C GLN A 28 24.47 28.07 4.99
N PRO A 29 24.79 27.38 6.11
CA PRO A 29 23.91 26.35 6.68
C PRO A 29 22.46 26.81 6.89
N SER A 30 22.27 28.10 7.20
CA SER A 30 20.96 28.72 7.38
C SER A 30 20.08 28.80 6.13
N GLU A 31 20.67 28.82 4.93
CA GLU A 31 19.90 28.83 3.67
C GLU A 31 19.35 27.43 3.37
N VAL A 32 20.15 26.39 3.66
CA VAL A 32 19.73 24.99 3.54
C VAL A 32 18.58 24.67 4.49
N ASP A 33 18.64 25.16 5.73
CA ASP A 33 17.58 24.98 6.72
C ASP A 33 16.26 25.67 6.34
N ASN A 34 16.30 26.76 5.55
CA ASN A 34 15.09 27.41 5.04
C ASN A 34 14.43 26.63 3.91
N GLU A 35 15.22 25.93 3.07
CA GLU A 35 14.70 25.08 2.00
C GLU A 35 14.28 23.67 2.49
N MET A 36 14.81 23.23 3.63
CA MET A 36 14.35 22.02 4.31
C MET A 36 12.88 22.15 4.68
N ARG A 37 12.02 21.55 3.85
CA ARG A 37 10.61 21.37 4.19
C ARG A 37 10.53 20.55 5.46
N LYS A 38 10.02 21.14 6.54
CA LYS A 38 9.73 20.44 7.79
C LYS A 38 8.85 19.24 7.48
N CYS A 39 9.42 18.03 7.49
CA CYS A 39 8.66 16.80 7.46
C CYS A 39 7.85 16.77 8.77
N LYS A 40 6.57 17.11 8.69
CA LYS A 40 5.63 16.75 9.75
C LYS A 40 5.60 15.23 9.79
N ILE A 41 6.23 14.64 10.79
CA ILE A 41 5.95 13.27 11.20
C ILE A 41 4.48 13.30 11.65
N VAL A 42 3.58 12.96 10.74
CA VAL A 42 2.16 12.81 11.06
C VAL A 42 2.07 11.52 11.86
N ASN A 43 2.00 11.66 13.18
CA ASN A 43 1.63 10.54 14.03
C ASN A 43 0.15 10.27 13.78
N MET A 44 -0.15 9.25 12.96
CA MET A 44 -1.50 8.76 12.75
C MET A 44 -1.93 8.07 14.03
N ASN A 45 -2.40 8.85 15.00
CA ASN A 45 -3.14 8.31 16.13
C ASN A 45 -4.46 7.76 15.56
N LEU A 46 -4.47 6.47 15.21
CA LEU A 46 -5.70 5.73 14.92
C LEU A 46 -6.46 5.57 16.24
N THR A 47 -7.17 6.62 16.64
CA THR A 47 -8.24 6.49 17.63
C THR A 47 -9.40 5.73 16.99
N GLU A 48 -10.03 4.90 17.81
CA GLU A 48 -11.02 3.87 17.52
C GLU A 48 -12.15 4.27 16.53
N ASP A 49 -12.65 3.25 15.82
CA ASP A 49 -13.84 3.22 14.93
C ASP A 49 -13.76 3.75 13.50
N THR A 50 -12.58 3.88 12.89
CA THR A 50 -12.52 3.89 11.42
C THR A 50 -12.72 2.49 10.86
N HIS A 51 -13.76 2.31 10.03
CA HIS A 51 -13.94 1.09 9.25
C HIS A 51 -12.64 0.77 8.51
N PRO A 52 -12.20 -0.50 8.45
CA PRO A 52 -10.99 -0.86 7.72
C PRO A 52 -11.04 -0.34 6.28
N TRP A 53 -9.90 0.04 5.71
CA TRP A 53 -9.82 0.58 4.34
C TRP A 53 -10.48 -0.33 3.29
N TYR A 54 -10.49 -1.65 3.53
CA TYR A 54 -11.12 -2.64 2.67
C TYR A 54 -12.65 -2.69 2.81
N ALA A 55 -13.20 -2.17 3.90
CA ALA A 55 -14.62 -2.12 4.22
C ALA A 55 -15.25 -0.73 3.97
N GLU A 56 -14.44 0.33 3.86
CA GLU A 56 -14.92 1.72 3.79
C GLU A 56 -15.76 2.04 2.53
N ARG A 57 -15.55 1.30 1.42
CA ARG A 57 -16.24 1.53 0.14
C ARG A 57 -16.87 0.27 -0.46
N ALA A 58 -16.75 -0.87 0.20
CA ALA A 58 -17.29 -2.12 -0.28
C ALA A 58 -18.61 -2.41 0.43
N SER A 59 -19.71 -1.89 -0.13
CA SER A 59 -21.07 -2.30 0.25
C SER A 59 -21.42 -3.72 -0.24
N ASP A 60 -20.45 -4.42 -0.84
CA ASP A 60 -20.62 -5.61 -1.65
C ASP A 60 -19.41 -6.52 -1.42
N TYR A 61 -19.69 -7.75 -0.99
CA TYR A 61 -18.70 -8.76 -0.64
C TYR A 61 -17.80 -9.13 -1.83
N ASP A 62 -18.39 -9.30 -3.02
CA ASP A 62 -17.66 -9.71 -4.22
C ASP A 62 -16.71 -8.61 -4.69
N LYS A 63 -17.14 -7.34 -4.56
CA LYS A 63 -16.27 -6.19 -4.82
C LYS A 63 -15.11 -6.14 -3.84
N MET A 64 -15.35 -6.41 -2.56
CA MET A 64 -14.31 -6.45 -1.54
C MET A 64 -13.26 -7.51 -1.87
N ILE A 65 -13.68 -8.75 -2.18
CA ILE A 65 -12.75 -9.83 -2.56
C ILE A 65 -11.97 -9.44 -3.81
N ARG A 66 -12.63 -8.85 -4.83
CA ARG A 66 -11.95 -8.44 -6.07
C ARG A 66 -10.86 -7.40 -5.81
N VAL A 67 -11.12 -6.39 -4.98
CA VAL A 67 -10.10 -5.39 -4.59
C VAL A 67 -8.95 -6.07 -3.85
N PHE A 68 -9.27 -6.96 -2.91
CA PHE A 68 -8.27 -7.70 -2.15
C PHE A 68 -7.38 -8.58 -3.04
N ALA A 69 -7.96 -9.22 -4.06
CA ALA A 69 -7.25 -10.02 -5.04
C ALA A 69 -6.26 -9.21 -5.87
N TRP A 70 -6.67 -8.01 -6.32
CA TRP A 70 -5.75 -7.11 -7.01
C TRP A 70 -4.60 -6.64 -6.11
N VAL A 71 -4.87 -6.33 -4.84
CA VAL A 71 -3.84 -5.94 -3.87
C VAL A 71 -2.84 -7.08 -3.63
N LEU A 72 -3.32 -8.31 -3.41
CA LEU A 72 -2.44 -9.47 -3.23
C LEU A 72 -1.61 -9.77 -4.49
N ARG A 73 -2.21 -9.67 -5.69
CA ARG A 73 -1.49 -9.82 -6.95
C ARG A 73 -0.42 -8.74 -7.11
N PHE A 74 -0.73 -7.50 -6.79
CA PHE A 74 0.24 -6.40 -6.82
C PHE A 74 1.44 -6.69 -5.90
N ILE A 75 1.18 -7.05 -4.64
CA ILE A 75 2.23 -7.41 -3.68
C ILE A 75 3.09 -8.57 -4.22
N ASN A 76 2.48 -9.60 -4.79
CA ASN A 76 3.20 -10.73 -5.36
C ASN A 76 4.03 -10.34 -6.59
N ASN A 77 3.49 -9.50 -7.47
CA ASN A 77 4.22 -8.96 -8.62
C ASN A 77 5.43 -8.13 -8.17
N CYS A 78 5.30 -7.32 -7.11
CA CYS A 78 6.42 -6.54 -6.55
C CYS A 78 7.56 -7.42 -6.00
N LYS A 79 7.28 -8.67 -5.61
CA LYS A 79 8.30 -9.63 -5.13
C LYS A 79 9.02 -10.34 -6.27
N LEU A 80 8.50 -10.28 -7.49
CA LEU A 80 9.12 -10.92 -8.66
C LEU A 80 10.26 -10.04 -9.18
N VAL A 81 11.48 -10.55 -9.15
CA VAL A 81 12.65 -9.91 -9.76
C VAL A 81 12.93 -10.61 -11.09
N ASN A 82 12.97 -9.84 -12.20
CA ASN A 82 13.25 -10.33 -13.56
C ASN A 82 12.25 -11.34 -14.16
N VAL A 83 11.05 -11.49 -13.57
CA VAL A 83 9.96 -12.30 -14.14
C VAL A 83 8.83 -11.39 -14.63
N LYS A 84 8.17 -11.77 -15.72
CA LYS A 84 7.03 -11.03 -16.26
C LYS A 84 5.89 -11.00 -15.22
N CYS A 85 5.48 -9.80 -14.84
CA CYS A 85 4.35 -9.59 -13.94
C CYS A 85 3.05 -10.15 -14.55
N LYS A 86 2.18 -10.71 -13.69
CA LYS A 86 0.83 -11.07 -14.11
C LYS A 86 0.01 -9.80 -14.31
N ASN A 87 -0.48 -9.59 -15.54
CA ASN A 87 -1.26 -8.42 -15.94
C ASN A 87 -2.56 -8.77 -16.69
N ASN A 88 -2.98 -10.03 -16.64
CA ASN A 88 -4.23 -10.53 -17.22
C ASN A 88 -5.40 -10.39 -16.23
N GLU A 89 -6.57 -10.93 -16.57
CA GLU A 89 -7.70 -11.03 -15.64
C GLU A 89 -7.36 -11.85 -14.38
N LEU A 90 -8.10 -11.61 -13.29
CA LEU A 90 -7.98 -12.39 -12.05
C LEU A 90 -8.48 -13.82 -12.27
N SER A 91 -7.74 -14.80 -11.78
CA SER A 91 -8.15 -16.21 -11.82
C SER A 91 -9.05 -16.57 -10.64
N GLN A 92 -9.87 -17.62 -10.81
CA GLN A 92 -10.72 -18.16 -9.73
C GLN A 92 -9.92 -18.48 -8.46
N SER A 93 -8.72 -19.05 -8.62
CA SER A 93 -7.82 -19.33 -7.50
C SER A 93 -7.36 -18.08 -6.74
N GLU A 94 -7.22 -16.94 -7.42
CA GLU A 94 -6.88 -15.69 -6.73
C GLU A 94 -8.06 -15.16 -5.93
N PHE A 95 -9.29 -15.31 -6.43
CA PHE A 95 -10.48 -14.99 -5.64
C PHE A 95 -10.56 -15.86 -4.37
N GLU A 96 -10.38 -17.17 -4.50
CA GLU A 96 -10.41 -18.11 -3.35
C GLU A 96 -9.33 -17.80 -2.32
N ILE A 97 -8.09 -17.53 -2.76
CA ILE A 97 -6.99 -17.15 -1.86
C ILE A 97 -7.32 -15.82 -1.16
N SER A 98 -7.84 -14.85 -1.91
CA SER A 98 -8.15 -13.52 -1.38
C SER A 98 -9.26 -13.55 -0.35
N GLU A 99 -10.31 -14.32 -0.62
CA GLU A 99 -11.41 -14.56 0.29
C GLU A 99 -10.89 -15.16 1.61
N LYS A 100 -10.13 -16.26 1.54
CA LYS A 100 -9.55 -16.90 2.73
C LYS A 100 -8.67 -15.94 3.53
N LYS A 101 -7.79 -15.20 2.85
CA LYS A 101 -6.89 -14.22 3.51
C LYS A 101 -7.65 -13.07 4.16
N LEU A 102 -8.72 -12.60 3.51
CA LEU A 102 -9.58 -11.57 4.07
C LEU A 102 -10.31 -12.06 5.32
N ILE A 103 -10.83 -13.30 5.30
CA ILE A 103 -11.43 -13.92 6.48
C ILE A 103 -10.41 -14.00 7.62
N CYS A 104 -9.20 -14.52 7.37
CA CYS A 104 -8.14 -14.56 8.39
C CYS A 104 -7.85 -13.18 8.96
N LEU A 105 -7.76 -12.15 8.11
CA LEU A 105 -7.51 -10.77 8.54
C LEU A 105 -8.61 -10.27 9.48
N VAL A 106 -9.87 -10.38 9.07
CA VAL A 106 -11.02 -9.95 9.88
C VAL A 106 -11.08 -10.73 11.20
N GLN A 107 -10.88 -12.05 11.16
CA GLN A 107 -10.85 -12.86 12.39
C GLN A 107 -9.70 -12.48 13.32
N SER A 108 -8.51 -12.17 12.78
CA SER A 108 -7.37 -11.72 13.60
C SER A 108 -7.62 -10.36 14.26
N GLN A 109 -8.42 -9.50 13.61
CA GLN A 109 -8.72 -8.16 14.10
C GLN A 109 -9.84 -8.14 15.12
N TYR A 110 -10.91 -8.92 14.90
CA TYR A 110 -12.14 -8.86 15.71
C TYR A 110 -12.38 -10.10 16.58
N LEU A 111 -11.75 -11.24 16.28
CA LEU A 111 -11.93 -12.51 17.00
C LEU A 111 -10.64 -13.04 17.63
N SER A 112 -9.62 -12.19 17.79
CA SER A 112 -8.33 -12.55 18.42
C SER A 112 -8.50 -13.09 19.86
N ASN A 113 -9.55 -12.67 20.56
CA ASN A 113 -9.94 -13.17 21.88
C ASN A 113 -11.13 -14.14 21.81
N ALA A 114 -11.07 -15.17 20.97
CA ALA A 114 -12.14 -16.17 20.75
C ALA A 114 -12.68 -16.88 22.02
N LYS A 115 -12.11 -16.62 23.21
CA LYS A 115 -12.68 -16.97 24.53
C LYS A 115 -14.14 -16.50 24.74
N PHE A 116 -14.63 -15.54 23.94
CA PHE A 116 -16.02 -15.05 24.04
C PHE A 116 -17.07 -16.00 23.44
N LEU A 117 -16.68 -17.01 22.66
CA LEU A 117 -17.63 -17.96 22.04
C LEU A 117 -17.92 -19.16 22.96
N ASN A 118 -18.27 -18.92 24.22
CA ASN A 118 -18.59 -19.99 25.18
C ASN A 118 -19.79 -20.87 24.77
N SER A 119 -20.60 -20.41 23.81
CA SER A 119 -21.75 -21.14 23.27
C SER A 119 -21.44 -22.03 22.06
N VAL A 120 -20.26 -21.91 21.44
CA VAL A 120 -19.96 -22.54 20.16
C VAL A 120 -18.59 -23.20 20.19
N VAL A 121 -18.52 -24.49 19.82
CA VAL A 121 -17.25 -25.20 19.69
C VAL A 121 -16.55 -24.73 18.43
N THR A 122 -15.41 -24.05 18.58
CA THR A 122 -14.59 -23.56 17.46
C THR A 122 -13.28 -24.34 17.32
N PHE A 123 -12.75 -24.41 16.11
CA PHE A 123 -11.42 -24.94 15.80
C PHE A 123 -10.79 -24.13 14.67
N VAL A 124 -9.47 -24.09 14.59
CA VAL A 124 -8.76 -23.47 13.47
C VAL A 124 -8.48 -24.55 12.41
N ASP A 125 -8.77 -24.27 11.15
CA ASP A 125 -8.50 -25.21 10.04
C ASP A 125 -7.05 -25.09 9.51
N ASP A 126 -6.71 -25.92 8.52
CA ASP A 126 -5.37 -25.94 7.90
C ASP A 126 -5.02 -24.64 7.16
N GLU A 127 -6.02 -23.81 6.86
CA GLU A 127 -5.87 -22.50 6.20
C GLU A 127 -5.71 -21.36 7.22
N GLY A 128 -5.78 -21.66 8.53
CA GLY A 128 -5.68 -20.68 9.61
C GLY A 128 -6.99 -19.91 9.87
N ILE A 129 -8.13 -20.43 9.40
CA ILE A 129 -9.46 -19.83 9.61
C ILE A 129 -10.12 -20.49 10.83
N LEU A 130 -10.61 -19.66 11.75
CA LEU A 130 -11.46 -20.10 12.85
C LEU A 130 -12.83 -20.54 12.31
N ARG A 131 -13.14 -21.82 12.48
CA ARG A 131 -14.39 -22.46 12.06
C ARG A 131 -15.20 -22.96 13.24
N VAL A 132 -16.49 -23.13 13.01
CA VAL A 132 -17.43 -23.71 13.97
C VAL A 132 -17.61 -25.20 13.70
N LYS A 133 -17.60 -26.01 14.75
CA LYS A 133 -17.93 -27.44 14.69
C LYS A 133 -19.40 -27.64 15.07
N THR A 134 -20.23 -28.07 14.12
CA THR A 134 -21.60 -28.51 14.41
C THR A 134 -21.59 -29.95 14.92
N LYS A 135 -22.30 -30.23 16.02
CA LYS A 135 -22.57 -31.63 16.41
C LYS A 135 -23.48 -32.24 15.34
N LYS A 136 -23.05 -33.35 14.72
CA LYS A 136 -23.97 -34.17 13.91
C LYS A 136 -25.09 -34.66 14.84
N LYS A 137 -26.34 -34.40 14.47
CA LYS A 137 -27.51 -35.01 15.11
C LYS A 137 -27.54 -36.50 14.80
#